data_AF-A0A9C7LBC6-F1
#
_entry.id   AF-A0A9C7LBC6-F1
#
_cell.length_a   1.000
_cell.length_b   1.000
_cell.length_c   1.000
_cell.angle_alpha   90.00
_cell.angle_beta   90.00
_cell.angle_gamma   90.00
#
_symmetry.space_group_name_H-M   'P 1'
#
loop_
_entity.id
_entity.type
_entity.pdbx_description
1 polymer ?
#
loop_
_entity_poly.entity_id
_entity_poly.type
_entity_poly.pdbx_seq_one_letter_code
_entity_poly.pdbx_strand_id
1 'polypeptide(L)' 'MTEKNAFTFEEAIQKLEVIVERLEEGDVPLEEAIEIYKEGVNLSKLCQDKLKYVEEQLAEMLTEDGRTVPFTVREEE' A
#
# COMPACT_ATOMS: atom_id res chain seq x y z
N MET A 1 0.76 -0.72 26.65
CA MET A 1 1.77 -0.01 25.83
C MET A 1 2.33 -1.08 24.91
N THR A 2 1.97 -1.19 23.62
CA THR A 2 2.07 -0.14 22.59
C THR A 2 1.21 -0.56 21.40
N GLU A 3 0.02 0.03 21.23
CA GLU A 3 -0.70 -0.02 19.96
C GLU A 3 -0.03 0.98 19.02
N LYS A 4 0.85 0.47 18.16
CA LYS A 4 1.40 1.25 17.06
C LYS A 4 0.31 1.21 15.98
N ASN A 5 -0.54 2.24 15.96
CA ASN A 5 -1.60 2.46 14.96
C ASN A 5 -1.00 2.34 13.55
N ALA A 6 -0.99 1.13 12.99
CA ALA A 6 -0.69 0.90 11.60
C ALA A 6 -2.01 1.09 10.87
N PHE A 7 -2.08 2.10 10.01
CA PHE A 7 -3.25 2.34 9.14
C PHE A 7 -3.72 1.03 8.51
N THR A 8 -5.04 0.87 8.35
CA THR A 8 -5.58 -0.19 7.48
C THR A 8 -5.13 0.07 6.03
N PHE A 9 -5.32 -0.91 5.15
CA PHE A 9 -4.98 -0.72 3.73
C PHE A 9 -5.83 0.40 3.13
N GLU A 10 -7.13 0.40 3.43
CA GLU A 10 -8.10 1.39 2.95
C GLU A 10 -7.78 2.79 3.46
N GLU A 11 -7.42 2.94 4.74
CA GLU A 11 -7.03 4.22 5.31
C GLU A 11 -5.74 4.76 4.66
N ALA A 12 -4.77 3.88 4.41
CA ALA A 12 -3.51 4.26 3.78
C ALA A 12 -3.72 4.71 2.32
N ILE A 13 -4.63 4.04 1.59
CA ILE A 13 -5.01 4.42 0.22
C ILE A 13 -5.76 5.75 0.20
N GLN A 14 -6.79 5.93 1.03
CA GLN A 14 -7.53 7.19 1.09
C GLN A 14 -6.60 8.37 1.38
N LYS A 15 -5.64 8.18 2.29
CA LYS A 15 -4.67 9.21 2.62
C LYS A 15 -3.69 9.50 1.47
N LEU A 16 -3.31 8.47 0.72
CA LEU A 16 -2.48 8.63 -0.48
C LEU A 16 -3.22 9.40 -1.58
N GLU A 17 -4.51 9.13 -1.79
CA GLU A 17 -5.36 9.87 -2.75
C GLU A 17 -5.40 11.36 -2.41
N VAL A 18 -5.63 11.72 -1.14
CA VAL A 18 -5.61 13.11 -0.68
C VAL A 18 -4.25 13.76 -0.90
N ILE A 19 -3.16 13.03 -0.67
CA ILE A 19 -1.80 13.53 -0.92
C ILE A 19 -1.59 13.82 -2.41
N VAL A 20 -2.03 12.92 -3.29
CA VAL A 20 -1.93 13.10 -4.74
C VAL A 20 -2.73 14.32 -5.17
N GLU A 21 -3.98 14.44 -4.73
CA GLU A 21 -4.85 15.59 -5.04
C GLU A 21 -4.18 16.92 -4.64
N ARG A 22 -3.64 17.01 -3.42
CA ARG A 22 -2.93 18.21 -2.94
C ARG A 22 -1.68 18.54 -3.77
N LEU A 23 -0.94 17.53 -4.23
CA LEU A 23 0.24 17.76 -5.07
C LEU A 23 -0.15 18.18 -6.50
N GLU A 24 -1.27 17.68 -7.01
CA GLU A 24 -1.81 18.01 -8.34
C GLU A 24 -2.42 19.42 -8.40
N GLU A 25 -2.97 19.93 -7.30
CA GLU A 25 -3.47 21.32 -7.19
C GLU A 25 -2.38 22.37 -7.48
N GLY A 26 -1.11 22.05 -7.21
CA GLY A 26 0.03 22.87 -7.60
C GLY A 26 0.23 24.18 -6.82
N ASP A 27 -0.63 24.48 -5.84
CA ASP A 27 -0.55 25.67 -4.96
C ASP A 27 0.18 25.38 -3.63
N VAL A 28 0.98 24.30 -3.59
CA VAL A 28 1.73 23.89 -2.40
C VAL A 28 3.16 24.43 -2.47
N PRO A 29 3.64 25.15 -1.44
CA PRO A 29 5.04 25.58 -1.36
C PRO A 29 6.01 24.41 -1.51
N LEU A 30 7.16 24.64 -2.16
CA LEU A 30 8.13 23.58 -2.47
C LEU A 30 8.55 22.77 -1.25
N GLU A 31 8.84 23.43 -0.12
CA GLU A 31 9.23 22.76 1.12
C GLU A 31 8.12 21.84 1.65
N GLU A 32 6.86 22.25 1.54
CA GLU A 32 5.72 21.45 1.96
C GLU A 32 5.44 20.30 0.98
N ALA A 33 5.60 20.54 -0.32
CA ALA A 33 5.46 19.52 -1.35
C ALA A 33 6.46 18.36 -1.15
N ILE A 34 7.69 18.68 -0.72
CA ILE A 34 8.71 17.66 -0.40
C ILE A 34 8.27 16.78 0.78
N GLU A 35 7.70 17.36 1.83
CA GLU A 35 7.25 16.61 3.01
C GLU A 35 6.03 15.73 2.68
N ILE A 36 5.06 16.29 1.97
CA ILE A 36 3.86 15.57 1.51
C ILE A 36 4.26 14.42 0.56
N TYR A 37 5.22 14.65 -0.34
CA TYR A 37 5.73 13.60 -1.22
C TYR A 37 6.39 12.45 -0.44
N LYS A 38 7.23 12.75 0.56
CA LYS A 38 7.83 11.71 1.42
C LYS A 38 6.76 10.90 2.14
N GLU A 39 5.73 11.57 2.64
CA GLU A 39 4.59 10.89 3.27
C GLU A 39 3.88 9.95 2.28
N GLY A 40 3.61 10.43 1.06
CA GLY A 40 3.02 9.63 -0.01
C GLY A 40 3.86 8.39 -0.36
N VAL A 41 5.18 8.53 -0.47
CA VAL A 41 6.09 7.40 -0.71
C VAL A 41 6.02 6.37 0.43
N ASN A 42 5.97 6.82 1.68
CA ASN A 42 5.86 5.92 2.82
C ASN A 42 4.52 5.18 2.85
N LEU A 43 3.41 5.86 2.52
CA LEU A 43 2.09 5.23 2.43
C LEU A 43 2.01 4.24 1.28
N SER A 44 2.55 4.59 0.11
CA SER A 44 2.63 3.68 -1.04
C SER A 44 3.38 2.40 -0.70
N LYS A 45 4.53 2.52 -0.01
CA LYS A 45 5.27 1.36 0.48
C LYS A 45 4.46 0.53 1.48
N LEU A 46 3.77 1.18 2.42
CA LEU A 46 2.91 0.49 3.39
C LEU A 46 1.83 -0.34 2.69
N CYS A 47 1.19 0.21 1.65
CA CYS A 47 0.19 -0.50 0.86
C CYS A 47 0.79 -1.70 0.13
N GLN A 48 1.94 -1.54 -0.53
CA GLN A 48 2.64 -2.64 -1.20
C GLN A 48 3.02 -3.76 -0.23
N ASP A 49 3.56 -3.41 0.94
CA ASP A 49 3.96 -4.40 1.96
C ASP A 49 2.74 -5.19 2.48
N LYS A 50 1.59 -4.54 2.66
CA LYS A 50 0.34 -5.20 3.06
C LYS A 50 -0.18 -6.15 1.98
N LEU A 51 -0.18 -5.73 0.72
CA LEU A 51 -0.62 -6.58 -0.39
C LEU A 51 0.28 -7.81 -0.52
N LYS A 52 1.60 -7.60 -0.48
CA LYS A 52 2.58 -8.68 -0.51
C LYS A 52 2.38 -9.68 0.64
N TYR A 53 2.12 -9.19 1.84
CA TYR A 53 1.83 -10.07 2.99
C TYR A 53 0.59 -10.95 2.71
N VAL A 54 -0.48 -10.38 2.15
CA VAL A 54 -1.68 -11.14 1.81
C VAL A 54 -1.41 -12.16 0.71
N GLU A 55 -0.65 -11.79 -0.33
CA GLU A 55 -0.25 -12.71 -1.40
C GLU A 55 0.55 -13.90 -0.88
N GLU A 56 1.50 -13.66 0.03
CA GLU A 56 2.29 -14.73 0.68
C GLU A 56 1.39 -15.67 1.50
N GLN A 57 0.47 -15.13 2.30
CA GLN A 57 -0.47 -15.93 3.09
C GLN A 57 -1.40 -16.79 2.21
N LEU A 58 -1.90 -16.23 1.10
CA LEU A 58 -2.73 -16.97 0.15
C LEU A 58 -1.95 -18.09 -0.54
N ALA A 59 -0.70 -17.84 -0.90
CA ALA A 59 0.18 -18.86 -1.47
C ALA A 59 0.44 -20.01 -0.49
N GLU A 60 0.64 -19.72 0.81
CA GLU A 60 0.80 -20.72 1.86
C GLU A 60 -0.47 -21.56 2.08
N MET A 61 -1.66 -20.96 2.10
CA MET A 61 -2.93 -21.71 2.26
C MET A 61 -3.19 -22.68 1.10
N LEU A 62 -2.81 -22.32 -0.13
CA LEU A 62 -2.93 -23.19 -1.31
C LEU A 62 -1.94 -24.37 -1.27
N THR A 63 -0.96 -24.37 -0.35
CA THR A 63 0.09 -25.38 -0.23
C THR A 63 -0.19 -26.50 0.77
N GLU A 64 -1.34 -26.56 1.45
CA GLU A 64 -1.69 -27.73 2.31
C GLU A 64 -1.80 -29.05 1.50
N ASP A 65 -1.88 -28.98 0.16
CA ASP A 65 -1.73 -30.11 -0.77
C ASP A 65 -0.29 -30.36 -1.28
N GLY A 66 0.71 -29.66 -0.72
CA GLY A 66 2.14 -29.88 -0.96
C GLY A 66 2.73 -29.25 -2.24
N ARG A 67 2.04 -28.30 -2.88
CA ARG A 67 2.53 -27.63 -4.10
C ARG A 67 2.42 -26.11 -4.00
N THR A 68 3.53 -25.40 -4.12
CA THR A 68 3.57 -23.93 -4.21
C THR A 68 3.21 -23.51 -5.63
N VAL A 69 2.06 -22.86 -5.80
CA VAL A 69 1.71 -22.16 -7.04
C VAL A 69 1.73 -20.66 -6.77
N PRO A 70 2.45 -19.85 -7.58
CA PRO A 70 2.34 -18.41 -7.49
C PRO A 70 0.87 -18.00 -7.66
N PHE A 71 0.35 -17.16 -6.76
CA PHE A 71 -0.96 -16.53 -6.96
C PHE A 71 -0.83 -15.56 -8.13
N THR A 72 -1.18 -16.03 -9.33
CA THR A 72 -1.29 -15.18 -10.51
C THR A 72 -2.72 -14.69 -10.60
N VAL A 73 -2.92 -13.37 -10.43
CA VAL A 73 -4.15 -12.73 -10.89
C VAL A 73 -4.17 -12.96 -12.40
N ARG A 74 -5.03 -13.88 -12.88
CA ARG A 74 -5.30 -14.00 -14.30
C ARG A 74 -6.04 -12.71 -14.67
N GLU A 75 -5.34 -11.77 -15.29
CA GLU A 75 -6.02 -10.72 -16.05
C GLU A 75 -6.87 -11.47 -17.10
N GLU A 76 -8.18 -11.53 -16.88
CA GLU A 76 -9.11 -11.96 -17.92
C GLU A 76 -9.08 -10.86 -18.99
N GLU A 77 -8.54 -11.20 -20.17
CA GLU A 77 -8.58 -10.36 -21.38
C GLU A 77 -10.00 -9.98 -21.79
#